data_AF-A0A9D6RHI0-F1
#
_entry.id   AF-A0A9D6RHI0-F1
#
_cell.length_a   1.000
_cell.length_b   1.000
_cell.length_c   1.000
_cell.angle_alpha   90.00
_cell.angle_beta   90.00
_cell.angle_gamma   90.00
#
_symmetry.space_group_name_H-M   'P 1'
#
loop_
_entity.id
_entity.type
_entity.pdbx_description
1 polymer ?
#
loop_
_entity_poly.entity_id
_entity_poly.type
_entity_poly.pdbx_seq_one_letter_code
_entity_poly.pdbx_strand_id
1 'polypeptide(L)'
;TPDYGAHYFPIDYAASGLVIANGASVTIGPGVVMAGYKSSAYTYLMTVDYGGKLSVQGNATDAAKFIWHSSAQELSGTSWQSADFYLLTVGTVLTPGTGPQVNLQFADFVVMGSQNPSSIYGQGPASNAAPIVVRNSQVHGGFLFVSGLDLNATNNLMERVATQLRYDVSPPSAAFSVRDTIFYQAETWELGGDWDNGYNGYHTNGCGTCGVVTPTVGSNQVTTITFLAGALGNYYLPTNSVLVDKGSVTNASTVGFSFFTTDTNQVRETTTRLDIGFHSVATASATSVVPLDSDGDSLFDYLEDVNGSGTVDTGETDFNVYNSTYGIGSGPGLVTFTPLK
;
A
#
# COMPACT_ATOMS: atom_id res chain seq x y z
N THR A 1 25.35 24.44 -7.07
CA THR A 1 24.25 24.57 -8.05
C THR A 1 23.39 23.34 -7.89
N PRO A 2 22.05 23.46 -7.80
CA PRO A 2 21.17 22.30 -7.85
C PRO A 2 21.40 21.56 -9.18
N ASP A 3 21.37 20.24 -9.15
CA ASP A 3 21.47 19.45 -10.37
C ASP A 3 20.15 19.56 -11.16
N TYR A 4 20.23 19.50 -12.49
CA TYR A 4 19.05 19.41 -13.33
C TYR A 4 18.53 17.97 -13.29
N GLY A 5 17.34 17.75 -12.73
CA GLY A 5 16.72 16.43 -12.67
C GLY A 5 15.63 16.35 -11.59
N ALA A 6 14.92 15.22 -11.54
CA ALA A 6 14.08 14.90 -10.40
C ALA A 6 15.00 14.44 -9.25
N HIS A 7 14.89 15.08 -8.09
CA HIS A 7 15.53 14.60 -6.88
C HIS A 7 14.65 13.49 -6.29
N TYR A 8 15.18 12.29 -6.18
CA TYR A 8 14.51 11.17 -5.54
C TYR A 8 14.87 11.13 -4.06
N PHE A 9 14.00 10.52 -3.25
CA PHE A 9 14.36 10.23 -1.86
C PHE A 9 15.64 9.40 -1.82
N PRO A 10 16.55 9.68 -0.86
CA PRO A 10 17.72 8.83 -0.69
C PRO A 10 17.28 7.40 -0.43
N ILE A 11 18.00 6.45 -1.03
CA ILE A 11 17.86 5.04 -0.70
C ILE A 11 18.38 4.87 0.73
N ASP A 12 17.53 4.43 1.65
CA ASP A 12 17.96 4.12 3.03
C ASP A 12 18.76 2.82 3.07
N TYR A 13 18.27 1.80 2.35
CA TYR A 13 18.89 0.49 2.29
C TYR A 13 18.97 -0.03 0.86
N ALA A 14 20.19 -0.30 0.41
CA ALA A 14 20.43 -1.05 -0.82
C ALA A 14 20.82 -2.49 -0.48
N ALA A 15 20.03 -3.47 -0.94
CA ALA A 15 20.25 -4.88 -0.59
C ALA A 15 20.00 -5.83 -1.76
N SER A 16 20.52 -7.04 -1.59
CA SER A 16 20.41 -8.14 -2.53
C SER A 16 20.39 -9.45 -1.75
N GLY A 17 19.39 -10.29 -1.97
CA GLY A 17 19.33 -11.64 -1.41
C GLY A 17 19.05 -11.69 0.09
N LEU A 18 18.34 -10.70 0.65
CA LEU A 18 17.99 -10.73 2.07
C LEU A 18 17.03 -11.90 2.36
N VAL A 19 17.37 -12.76 3.32
CA VAL A 19 16.52 -13.89 3.72
C VAL A 19 15.95 -13.65 5.11
N ILE A 20 14.62 -13.55 5.20
CA ILE A 20 13.89 -13.57 6.48
C ILE A 20 13.56 -15.03 6.78
N ALA A 21 14.47 -15.69 7.50
CA ALA A 21 14.40 -17.11 7.81
C ALA A 21 13.46 -17.43 8.98
N ASN A 22 13.25 -18.72 9.25
CA ASN A 22 12.43 -19.22 10.36
C ASN A 22 12.78 -18.55 11.71
N GLY A 23 11.78 -17.99 12.38
CA GLY A 23 11.92 -17.32 13.67
C GLY A 23 12.41 -15.87 13.57
N ALA A 24 12.81 -15.40 12.38
CA ALA A 24 13.14 -13.99 12.15
C ALA A 24 11.86 -13.17 11.91
N SER A 25 11.84 -11.95 12.46
CA SER A 25 10.80 -10.96 12.22
C SER A 25 11.44 -9.64 11.84
N VAL A 26 11.00 -9.07 10.72
CA VAL A 26 11.46 -7.77 10.21
C VAL A 26 10.29 -6.81 10.14
N THR A 27 10.46 -5.62 10.69
CA THR A 27 9.53 -4.50 10.55
C THR A 27 10.19 -3.39 9.74
N ILE A 28 9.53 -2.93 8.68
CA ILE A 28 9.92 -1.77 7.88
C ILE A 28 8.96 -0.64 8.22
N GLY A 29 9.49 0.47 8.74
CA GLY A 29 8.71 1.61 9.20
C GLY A 29 8.36 2.62 8.09
N PRO A 30 7.69 3.72 8.47
CA PRO A 30 7.30 4.78 7.54
C PRO A 30 8.48 5.43 6.82
N GLY A 31 8.27 5.76 5.55
CA GLY A 31 9.23 6.45 4.68
C GLY A 31 10.48 5.69 4.28
N VAL A 32 10.67 4.47 4.78
CA VAL A 32 11.86 3.68 4.44
C VAL A 32 11.85 3.33 2.96
N VAL A 33 12.95 3.67 2.28
CA VAL A 33 13.21 3.32 0.88
C VAL A 33 14.19 2.15 0.80
N MET A 34 13.68 0.99 0.39
CA MET A 34 14.45 -0.22 0.14
C MET A 34 14.72 -0.38 -1.36
N ALA A 35 15.99 -0.38 -1.75
CA ALA A 35 16.40 -0.60 -3.13
C ALA A 35 17.04 -1.98 -3.32
N GLY A 36 16.46 -2.78 -4.22
CA GLY A 36 17.07 -4.01 -4.69
C GLY A 36 18.21 -3.73 -5.67
N TYR A 37 19.25 -4.56 -5.64
CA TYR A 37 20.21 -4.67 -6.75
C TYR A 37 20.52 -6.14 -7.05
N LYS A 38 20.99 -6.40 -8.27
CA LYS A 38 21.41 -7.75 -8.67
C LYS A 38 22.86 -8.01 -8.26
N SER A 39 23.11 -9.16 -7.62
CA SER A 39 24.45 -9.67 -7.28
C SER A 39 24.77 -11.03 -7.90
N SER A 40 23.76 -11.75 -8.40
CA SER A 40 23.89 -13.05 -9.05
C SER A 40 22.78 -13.29 -10.09
N ALA A 41 22.81 -14.42 -10.79
CA ALA A 41 21.82 -14.75 -11.83
C ALA A 41 20.38 -14.91 -11.29
N TYR A 42 20.17 -15.16 -9.99
CA TYR A 42 18.86 -15.26 -9.36
C TYR A 42 18.86 -14.42 -8.08
N THR A 43 18.41 -13.17 -8.17
CA THR A 43 18.47 -12.24 -7.04
C THR A 43 17.13 -11.58 -6.79
N TYR A 44 16.63 -11.69 -5.58
CA TYR A 44 15.56 -10.86 -5.05
C TYR A 44 16.14 -9.73 -4.19
N LEU A 45 15.40 -8.64 -3.97
CA LEU A 45 15.75 -7.73 -2.86
C LEU A 45 15.64 -8.49 -1.55
N MET A 46 14.48 -9.11 -1.29
CA MET A 46 14.25 -9.91 -0.10
C MET A 46 13.31 -11.11 -0.33
N THR A 47 13.50 -12.17 0.46
CA THR A 47 12.59 -13.32 0.56
C THR A 47 12.09 -13.51 1.99
N VAL A 48 10.82 -13.87 2.12
CA VAL A 48 10.22 -14.36 3.37
C VAL A 48 10.05 -15.86 3.26
N ASP A 49 10.89 -16.57 4.01
CA ASP A 49 10.93 -18.02 4.02
C ASP A 49 10.01 -18.61 5.11
N TYR A 50 9.88 -19.93 5.15
CA TYR A 50 9.07 -20.62 6.16
C TYR A 50 9.39 -20.16 7.58
N GLY A 51 8.37 -19.78 8.34
CA GLY A 51 8.45 -19.28 9.71
C GLY A 51 8.98 -17.84 9.84
N GLY A 52 9.37 -17.21 8.74
CA GLY A 52 9.77 -15.81 8.67
C GLY A 52 8.58 -14.87 8.68
N LYS A 53 8.78 -13.65 9.19
CA LYS A 53 7.74 -12.63 9.30
C LYS A 53 8.21 -11.29 8.77
N LEU A 54 7.44 -10.71 7.84
CA LEU A 54 7.64 -9.37 7.33
C LEU A 54 6.42 -8.51 7.65
N SER A 55 6.65 -7.39 8.33
CA SER A 55 5.65 -6.36 8.60
C SER A 55 6.11 -5.04 7.99
N VAL A 56 5.45 -4.58 6.95
CA VAL A 56 5.63 -3.23 6.42
C VAL A 56 4.56 -2.34 7.02
N GLN A 57 4.99 -1.30 7.72
CA GLN A 57 4.17 -0.36 8.47
C GLN A 57 4.51 1.06 7.99
N GLY A 58 4.21 1.34 6.72
CA GLY A 58 4.16 2.72 6.26
C GLY A 58 3.08 3.50 7.01
N ASN A 59 3.03 4.82 6.82
CA ASN A 59 1.90 5.62 7.27
C ASN A 59 1.23 6.32 6.08
N ALA A 60 0.10 6.99 6.34
CA ALA A 60 -0.74 7.55 5.30
C ALA A 60 -0.11 8.71 4.50
N THR A 61 0.99 9.30 4.99
CA THR A 61 1.75 10.36 4.29
C THR A 61 3.13 9.92 3.85
N ASP A 62 3.61 8.78 4.37
CA ASP A 62 4.97 8.30 4.21
C ASP A 62 4.99 6.77 4.09
N ALA A 63 4.57 6.31 2.91
CA ALA A 63 4.58 4.91 2.55
C ALA A 63 6.02 4.36 2.49
N ALA A 64 6.20 3.10 2.91
CA ALA A 64 7.48 2.42 2.72
C ALA A 64 7.63 2.02 1.25
N LYS A 65 8.76 2.41 0.63
CA LYS A 65 8.98 2.25 -0.82
C LYS A 65 9.91 1.09 -1.12
N PHE A 66 9.54 0.28 -2.10
CA PHE A 66 10.34 -0.82 -2.62
C PHE A 66 10.62 -0.58 -4.09
N ILE A 67 11.89 -0.42 -4.43
CA ILE A 67 12.32 -0.05 -5.76
C ILE A 67 13.51 -0.90 -6.20
N TRP A 68 13.79 -0.89 -7.50
CA TRP A 68 15.11 -1.27 -7.97
C TRP A 68 16.04 -0.05 -7.92
N HIS A 69 17.31 -0.25 -7.57
CA HIS A 69 18.30 0.85 -7.49
C HIS A 69 18.37 1.66 -8.80
N SER A 70 18.23 0.98 -9.93
CA SER A 70 18.20 1.58 -11.27
C SER A 70 17.03 2.52 -11.52
N SER A 71 16.01 2.50 -10.66
CA SER A 71 14.85 3.41 -10.75
C SER A 71 15.05 4.72 -9.99
N ALA A 72 16.07 4.83 -9.13
CA ALA A 72 16.34 6.03 -8.31
C ALA A 72 17.75 6.60 -8.46
N GLN A 73 18.73 5.81 -8.88
CA GLN A 73 20.13 6.23 -8.92
C GLN A 73 20.65 6.41 -10.35
N GLU A 74 21.13 7.62 -10.66
CA GLU A 74 21.75 7.98 -11.95
C GLU A 74 23.28 7.86 -11.96
N LEU A 75 23.91 7.50 -10.83
CA LEU A 75 25.37 7.46 -10.72
C LEU A 75 25.98 6.28 -11.50
N SER A 76 26.80 6.60 -12.50
CA SER A 76 27.72 5.64 -13.13
C SER A 76 28.86 5.30 -12.16
N GLY A 77 28.93 4.07 -11.65
CA GLY A 77 30.08 3.63 -10.85
C GLY A 77 29.80 2.63 -9.72
N THR A 78 28.55 2.21 -9.50
CA THR A 78 28.28 1.10 -8.58
C THR A 78 28.56 -0.24 -9.29
N SER A 79 29.00 -1.26 -8.55
CA SER A 79 29.08 -2.64 -9.04
C SER A 79 27.71 -3.32 -9.12
N TRP A 80 26.64 -2.55 -8.92
CA TRP A 80 25.26 -3.02 -8.84
C TRP A 80 24.69 -3.19 -10.24
N GLN A 81 24.23 -4.40 -10.54
CA GLN A 81 23.65 -4.72 -11.84
C GLN A 81 22.14 -4.42 -11.85
N SER A 82 21.61 -4.11 -13.03
CA SER A 82 20.16 -4.01 -13.24
C SER A 82 19.46 -5.32 -12.89
N ALA A 83 18.22 -5.19 -12.42
CA ALA A 83 17.47 -6.28 -11.85
C ALA A 83 16.69 -7.09 -12.90
N ASP A 84 16.61 -8.40 -12.67
CA ASP A 84 15.93 -9.34 -13.58
C ASP A 84 14.84 -10.18 -12.89
N PHE A 85 14.63 -10.07 -11.57
CA PHE A 85 13.75 -10.96 -10.81
C PHE A 85 12.76 -10.24 -9.88
N TYR A 86 12.92 -10.25 -8.55
CA TYR A 86 11.78 -9.94 -7.65
C TYR A 86 12.16 -8.94 -6.55
N LEU A 87 11.30 -7.96 -6.25
CA LEU A 87 11.50 -7.14 -5.05
C LEU A 87 11.19 -7.95 -3.78
N LEU A 88 10.02 -8.57 -3.73
CA LEU A 88 9.61 -9.42 -2.63
C LEU A 88 9.26 -10.82 -3.11
N THR A 89 9.90 -11.84 -2.54
CA THR A 89 9.46 -13.24 -2.69
C THR A 89 8.91 -13.82 -1.40
N VAL A 90 7.94 -14.73 -1.52
CA VAL A 90 7.31 -15.41 -0.37
C VAL A 90 7.21 -16.91 -0.65
N GLY A 91 7.60 -17.74 0.32
CA GLY A 91 7.39 -19.19 0.27
C GLY A 91 8.43 -19.99 -0.54
N THR A 92 9.52 -19.34 -0.94
CA THR A 92 10.60 -20.00 -1.69
C THR A 92 11.92 -19.93 -0.92
N VAL A 93 12.71 -21.01 -1.10
CA VAL A 93 14.16 -21.13 -0.91
C VAL A 93 14.61 -22.17 0.14
N LEU A 94 13.96 -22.41 1.29
CA LEU A 94 14.46 -23.41 2.27
C LEU A 94 13.36 -24.34 2.85
N THR A 95 13.83 -25.26 3.70
CA THR A 95 13.14 -26.42 4.27
C THR A 95 11.66 -26.17 4.66
N PRO A 96 10.71 -27.03 4.26
CA PRO A 96 9.30 -26.91 4.63
C PRO A 96 9.09 -26.74 6.15
N GLY A 97 8.23 -25.80 6.54
CA GLY A 97 7.94 -25.48 7.95
C GLY A 97 6.64 -24.71 8.13
N THR A 98 6.51 -23.98 9.25
CA THR A 98 5.41 -23.03 9.47
C THR A 98 5.35 -22.01 8.32
N GLY A 99 4.15 -21.60 7.92
CA GLY A 99 3.96 -20.61 6.87
C GLY A 99 4.70 -19.30 7.08
N PRO A 100 5.19 -18.65 6.01
CA PRO A 100 5.63 -17.26 6.09
C PRO A 100 4.44 -16.35 6.44
N GLN A 101 4.72 -15.20 7.08
CA GLN A 101 3.74 -14.18 7.39
C GLN A 101 4.16 -12.86 6.74
N VAL A 102 3.31 -12.28 5.90
CA VAL A 102 3.59 -11.03 5.20
C VAL A 102 2.40 -10.10 5.35
N ASN A 103 2.64 -8.94 5.96
CA ASN A 103 1.63 -7.88 6.08
C ASN A 103 2.19 -6.57 5.55
N LEU A 104 1.61 -6.08 4.46
CA LEU A 104 1.98 -4.86 3.76
C LEU A 104 0.88 -3.82 3.97
N GLN A 105 1.19 -2.79 4.76
CA GLN A 105 0.32 -1.65 5.02
C GLN A 105 1.06 -0.37 4.61
N PHE A 106 0.42 0.46 3.76
CA PHE A 106 1.06 1.65 3.19
C PHE A 106 2.43 1.34 2.57
N ALA A 107 2.47 0.29 1.73
CA ALA A 107 3.63 -0.07 0.95
C ALA A 107 3.48 0.48 -0.48
N ASP A 108 4.58 0.87 -1.08
CA ASP A 108 4.65 1.40 -2.44
C ASP A 108 5.73 0.64 -3.23
N PHE A 109 5.32 -0.26 -4.12
CA PHE A 109 6.22 -1.02 -4.97
C PHE A 109 6.31 -0.35 -6.33
N VAL A 110 7.51 0.06 -6.74
CA VAL A 110 7.72 0.73 -8.03
C VAL A 110 8.68 -0.09 -8.90
N VAL A 111 8.13 -0.66 -9.97
CA VAL A 111 8.88 -1.45 -10.94
C VAL A 111 8.68 -0.87 -12.34
N MET A 112 9.79 -0.64 -13.05
CA MET A 112 9.75 -0.16 -14.44
C MET A 112 9.12 -1.20 -15.37
N GLY A 113 8.31 -0.75 -16.33
CA GLY A 113 7.40 -1.57 -17.12
C GLY A 113 8.06 -2.76 -17.83
N SER A 114 7.77 -3.96 -17.34
CA SER A 114 8.01 -5.28 -17.94
C SER A 114 7.46 -6.34 -16.96
N GLN A 115 7.15 -7.56 -17.41
CA GLN A 115 6.74 -8.64 -16.49
C GLN A 115 7.89 -9.11 -15.58
N ASN A 116 9.13 -8.82 -15.97
CA ASN A 116 10.33 -9.08 -15.17
C ASN A 116 11.24 -7.85 -15.20
N PRO A 117 11.53 -7.24 -14.04
CA PRO A 117 11.31 -7.80 -12.70
C PRO A 117 9.86 -7.72 -12.17
N SER A 118 9.49 -8.63 -11.26
CA SER A 118 8.22 -8.65 -10.52
C SER A 118 8.30 -7.79 -9.24
N SER A 119 7.17 -7.21 -8.84
CA SER A 119 7.04 -6.50 -7.56
C SER A 119 6.92 -7.50 -6.42
N ILE A 120 5.92 -8.38 -6.49
CA ILE A 120 5.61 -9.39 -5.46
C ILE A 120 5.48 -10.75 -6.13
N TYR A 121 6.22 -11.74 -5.62
CA TYR A 121 6.22 -13.12 -6.10
C TYR A 121 5.99 -14.10 -4.94
N GLY A 122 4.79 -14.65 -4.85
CA GLY A 122 4.43 -15.68 -3.89
C GLY A 122 4.32 -17.05 -4.56
N GLN A 123 5.07 -18.02 -4.08
CA GLN A 123 4.87 -19.42 -4.49
C GLN A 123 5.08 -20.35 -3.30
N GLY A 124 4.13 -21.25 -3.04
CA GLY A 124 4.26 -22.24 -1.98
C GLY A 124 3.10 -23.23 -1.95
N PRO A 125 3.10 -24.21 -1.03
CA PRO A 125 1.98 -25.13 -0.81
C PRO A 125 0.87 -24.47 0.05
N ALA A 126 -0.39 -24.63 -0.34
CA ALA A 126 -1.53 -23.93 0.30
C ALA A 126 -1.80 -24.32 1.76
N SER A 127 -1.29 -25.47 2.23
CA SER A 127 -1.75 -26.04 3.49
C SER A 127 -1.17 -25.41 4.76
N ASN A 128 -0.15 -24.53 4.68
CA ASN A 128 0.58 -24.07 5.87
C ASN A 128 0.86 -22.54 5.93
N ALA A 129 0.51 -21.74 4.92
CA ALA A 129 0.86 -20.32 4.84
C ALA A 129 -0.20 -19.40 5.47
N ALA A 130 0.23 -18.34 6.18
CA ALA A 130 -0.67 -17.22 6.43
C ALA A 130 -0.85 -16.44 5.12
N PRO A 131 -2.00 -15.77 4.90
CA PRO A 131 -2.19 -14.96 3.71
C PRO A 131 -1.12 -13.88 3.58
N ILE A 132 -0.68 -13.64 2.35
CA ILE A 132 0.00 -12.40 2.01
C ILE A 132 -1.07 -11.29 2.11
N VAL A 133 -0.90 -10.37 3.04
CA VAL A 133 -1.84 -9.26 3.24
C VAL A 133 -1.27 -8.00 2.59
N VAL A 134 -2.04 -7.38 1.70
CA VAL A 134 -1.70 -6.12 1.02
C VAL A 134 -2.87 -5.16 1.21
N ARG A 135 -2.64 -4.06 1.94
CA ARG A 135 -3.71 -3.12 2.28
C ARG A 135 -3.23 -1.68 2.24
N ASN A 136 -4.09 -0.80 1.76
CA ASN A 136 -3.84 0.64 1.62
C ASN A 136 -2.49 0.92 0.95
N SER A 137 -2.18 0.12 -0.08
CA SER A 137 -0.86 0.06 -0.71
C SER A 137 -0.97 0.30 -2.21
N GLN A 138 0.17 0.61 -2.81
CA GLN A 138 0.28 0.85 -4.24
C GLN A 138 1.32 -0.08 -4.85
N VAL A 139 1.01 -0.59 -6.04
CA VAL A 139 1.93 -1.39 -6.84
C VAL A 139 1.91 -0.80 -8.24
N HIS A 140 3.08 -0.40 -8.72
CA HIS A 140 3.28 0.25 -10.00
C HIS A 140 4.17 -0.60 -10.90
N GLY A 141 3.63 -0.98 -12.06
CA GLY A 141 4.34 -1.81 -13.03
C GLY A 141 4.69 -3.21 -12.52
N GLY A 142 5.57 -3.88 -13.26
CA GLY A 142 6.03 -5.21 -12.89
C GLY A 142 4.94 -6.29 -12.98
N PHE A 143 5.16 -7.33 -12.19
CA PHE A 143 4.31 -8.51 -12.10
C PHE A 143 4.00 -8.79 -10.63
N LEU A 144 2.72 -9.01 -10.31
CA LEU A 144 2.26 -9.56 -9.05
C LEU A 144 1.82 -10.99 -9.31
N PHE A 145 2.52 -11.93 -8.71
CA PHE A 145 2.28 -13.36 -8.91
C PHE A 145 2.05 -14.03 -7.57
N VAL A 146 0.94 -14.75 -7.43
CA VAL A 146 0.70 -15.59 -6.26
C VAL A 146 0.19 -16.96 -6.71
N SER A 147 0.89 -18.01 -6.28
CA SER A 147 0.56 -19.39 -6.63
C SER A 147 0.67 -20.30 -5.42
N GLY A 148 -0.46 -20.93 -5.05
CA GLY A 148 -0.48 -21.87 -3.91
C GLY A 148 -0.30 -21.24 -2.54
N LEU A 149 -0.41 -19.91 -2.43
CA LEU A 149 -0.49 -19.17 -1.18
C LEU A 149 -1.79 -18.37 -1.18
N ASP A 150 -2.29 -18.01 0.00
CA ASP A 150 -3.44 -17.11 0.13
C ASP A 150 -3.01 -15.65 -0.07
N LEU A 151 -3.91 -14.83 -0.63
CA LEU A 151 -3.72 -13.39 -0.81
C LEU A 151 -4.96 -12.65 -0.31
N ASN A 152 -4.76 -11.66 0.56
CA ASN A 152 -5.79 -10.71 0.97
C ASN A 152 -5.37 -9.30 0.53
N ALA A 153 -6.02 -8.78 -0.50
CA ALA A 153 -5.77 -7.46 -1.06
C ALA A 153 -6.99 -6.54 -0.91
N THR A 154 -6.86 -5.46 -0.14
CA THR A 154 -7.92 -4.47 0.08
C THR A 154 -7.44 -3.02 -0.08
N ASN A 155 -8.27 -2.15 -0.65
CA ASN A 155 -8.00 -0.71 -0.70
C ASN A 155 -6.66 -0.34 -1.37
N ASN A 156 -6.32 -1.06 -2.43
CA ASN A 156 -5.04 -0.88 -3.12
C ASN A 156 -5.21 -0.19 -4.48
N LEU A 157 -4.09 0.30 -4.99
CA LEU A 157 -3.93 0.68 -6.39
C LEU A 157 -2.93 -0.25 -7.07
N MET A 158 -3.38 -0.93 -8.12
CA MET A 158 -2.57 -1.75 -9.02
C MET A 158 -2.47 -1.03 -10.36
N GLU A 159 -1.42 -0.23 -10.53
CA GLU A 159 -1.22 0.61 -11.71
C GLU A 159 -0.26 -0.07 -12.69
N ARG A 160 -0.75 -0.44 -13.88
CA ARG A 160 0.05 -1.04 -14.96
C ARG A 160 0.79 -2.32 -14.54
N VAL A 161 0.25 -3.00 -13.53
CA VAL A 161 0.77 -4.27 -13.00
C VAL A 161 0.17 -5.43 -13.78
N ALA A 162 0.98 -6.39 -14.18
CA ALA A 162 0.49 -7.69 -14.61
C ALA A 162 0.21 -8.55 -13.37
N THR A 163 -1.02 -9.01 -13.15
CA THR A 163 -1.45 -9.70 -11.93
C THR A 163 -1.93 -11.10 -12.27
N GLN A 164 -1.19 -12.12 -11.83
CA GLN A 164 -1.58 -13.52 -12.01
C GLN A 164 -1.77 -14.18 -10.65
N LEU A 165 -3.00 -14.62 -10.39
CA LEU A 165 -3.34 -15.41 -9.21
C LEU A 165 -3.76 -16.79 -9.67
N ARG A 166 -3.05 -17.82 -9.22
CA ARG A 166 -3.25 -19.19 -9.72
C ARG A 166 -3.18 -20.25 -8.65
N TYR A 167 -3.82 -21.38 -8.91
CA TYR A 167 -3.68 -22.59 -8.13
C TYR A 167 -3.66 -23.83 -9.02
N ASP A 168 -2.52 -24.54 -9.03
CA ASP A 168 -2.27 -25.65 -9.95
C ASP A 168 -2.30 -27.04 -9.26
N VAL A 169 -2.86 -27.17 -8.05
CA VAL A 169 -2.99 -28.48 -7.35
C VAL A 169 -4.43 -28.76 -6.88
N SER A 170 -4.73 -29.97 -6.41
CA SER A 170 -6.08 -30.43 -6.04
C SER A 170 -6.06 -31.08 -4.65
N PRO A 171 -7.04 -30.82 -3.75
CA PRO A 171 -8.20 -29.92 -3.91
C PRO A 171 -7.83 -28.43 -3.82
N PRO A 172 -8.66 -27.52 -4.37
CA PRO A 172 -8.46 -26.08 -4.23
C PRO A 172 -8.54 -25.70 -2.76
N SER A 173 -7.49 -25.08 -2.23
CA SER A 173 -7.51 -24.53 -0.88
C SER A 173 -6.68 -23.25 -0.76
N ALA A 174 -6.40 -22.58 -1.88
CA ALA A 174 -5.88 -21.22 -1.85
C ALA A 174 -7.07 -20.24 -1.92
N ALA A 175 -7.14 -19.35 -0.94
CA ALA A 175 -8.16 -18.30 -0.86
C ALA A 175 -7.57 -16.97 -1.35
N PHE A 176 -8.14 -16.46 -2.44
CA PHE A 176 -7.82 -15.13 -2.95
C PHE A 176 -8.96 -14.17 -2.60
N SER A 177 -8.73 -13.30 -1.61
CA SER A 177 -9.65 -12.22 -1.27
C SER A 177 -9.14 -10.90 -1.86
N VAL A 178 -9.84 -10.37 -2.85
CA VAL A 178 -9.43 -9.14 -3.54
C VAL A 178 -10.63 -8.21 -3.65
N ARG A 179 -10.62 -7.13 -2.87
CA ARG A 179 -11.73 -6.17 -2.77
C ARG A 179 -11.24 -4.73 -2.73
N ASP A 180 -12.13 -3.81 -3.04
CA ASP A 180 -11.91 -2.35 -2.91
C ASP A 180 -10.62 -1.87 -3.58
N THR A 181 -10.17 -2.58 -4.63
CA THR A 181 -8.89 -2.35 -5.29
C THR A 181 -9.12 -1.81 -6.69
N ILE A 182 -8.32 -0.82 -7.09
CA ILE A 182 -8.31 -0.32 -8.46
C ILE A 182 -7.23 -1.04 -9.26
N PHE A 183 -7.62 -1.66 -10.37
CA PHE A 183 -6.76 -2.18 -11.43
C PHE A 183 -6.74 -1.16 -12.57
N TYR A 184 -5.73 -0.29 -12.57
CA TYR A 184 -5.57 0.79 -13.55
C TYR A 184 -4.61 0.38 -14.66
N GLN A 185 -5.14 0.10 -15.85
CA GLN A 185 -4.36 -0.47 -16.97
C GLN A 185 -3.56 -1.72 -16.55
N ALA A 186 -4.10 -2.49 -15.61
CA ALA A 186 -3.50 -3.70 -15.10
C ALA A 186 -4.06 -4.92 -15.84
N GLU A 187 -3.17 -5.85 -16.14
CA GLU A 187 -3.56 -7.16 -16.65
C GLU A 187 -3.91 -8.06 -15.48
N THR A 188 -5.01 -8.80 -15.55
CA THR A 188 -5.45 -9.69 -14.48
C THR A 188 -5.81 -11.05 -15.05
N TRP A 189 -5.22 -12.10 -14.48
CA TRP A 189 -5.53 -13.48 -14.81
C TRP A 189 -5.89 -14.26 -13.55
N GLU A 190 -7.01 -14.97 -13.64
CA GLU A 190 -7.40 -15.98 -12.68
C GLU A 190 -7.19 -17.38 -13.26
N LEU A 191 -6.52 -18.26 -12.51
CA LEU A 191 -6.28 -19.65 -12.92
C LEU A 191 -6.51 -20.58 -11.73
N GLY A 192 -7.78 -20.94 -11.48
CA GLY A 192 -8.16 -21.81 -10.36
C GLY A 192 -8.13 -21.11 -8.99
N GLY A 193 -8.38 -21.88 -7.92
CA GLY A 193 -8.49 -21.40 -6.54
C GLY A 193 -9.91 -20.99 -6.13
N ASP A 194 -10.11 -20.70 -4.83
CA ASP A 194 -11.36 -20.15 -4.30
C ASP A 194 -11.24 -18.63 -4.24
N TRP A 195 -12.15 -17.94 -4.91
CA TRP A 195 -12.11 -16.49 -5.05
C TRP A 195 -13.20 -15.83 -4.22
N ASP A 196 -12.79 -14.93 -3.34
CA ASP A 196 -13.66 -13.95 -2.70
C ASP A 196 -13.34 -12.55 -3.24
N ASN A 197 -13.83 -12.24 -4.43
CA ASN A 197 -13.54 -11.00 -5.12
C ASN A 197 -14.81 -10.22 -5.50
N GLY A 198 -14.69 -8.91 -5.50
CA GLY A 198 -15.81 -8.01 -5.78
C GLY A 198 -15.50 -6.59 -5.34
N TYR A 199 -16.33 -5.64 -5.76
CA TYR A 199 -16.16 -4.23 -5.38
C TYR A 199 -14.80 -3.66 -5.83
N ASN A 200 -14.29 -4.10 -6.97
CA ASN A 200 -13.04 -3.61 -7.55
C ASN A 200 -13.32 -2.68 -8.74
N GLY A 201 -12.39 -1.75 -8.99
CA GLY A 201 -12.42 -0.84 -10.12
C GLY A 201 -11.47 -1.33 -11.21
N TYR A 202 -11.93 -1.40 -12.45
CA TYR A 202 -11.10 -1.80 -13.59
C TYR A 202 -11.10 -0.71 -14.66
N HIS A 203 -9.92 -0.20 -14.98
CA HIS A 203 -9.68 0.64 -16.16
C HIS A 203 -8.95 -0.18 -17.21
N THR A 204 -9.65 -0.56 -18.28
CA THR A 204 -9.12 -1.37 -19.40
C THR A 204 -8.83 -0.55 -20.65
N ASN A 205 -9.26 0.72 -20.69
CA ASN A 205 -9.08 1.57 -21.87
C ASN A 205 -7.59 1.81 -22.19
N GLY A 206 -7.23 1.71 -23.48
CA GLY A 206 -5.85 1.83 -23.93
C GLY A 206 -4.95 0.63 -23.60
N CYS A 207 -5.49 -0.47 -23.07
CA CYS A 207 -4.73 -1.64 -22.68
C CYS A 207 -5.30 -2.92 -23.32
N GLY A 208 -4.63 -3.42 -24.37
CA GLY A 208 -5.11 -4.57 -25.14
C GLY A 208 -5.02 -5.92 -24.42
N THR A 209 -4.25 -6.01 -23.35
CA THR A 209 -4.09 -7.23 -22.54
C THR A 209 -4.80 -7.14 -21.19
N CYS A 210 -5.43 -6.01 -20.88
CA CYS A 210 -6.08 -5.84 -19.58
C CYS A 210 -7.28 -6.79 -19.42
N GLY A 211 -7.27 -7.54 -18.33
CA GLY A 211 -8.32 -8.46 -17.93
C GLY A 211 -9.26 -7.86 -16.90
N VAL A 212 -10.48 -8.37 -16.83
CA VAL A 212 -11.42 -8.13 -15.74
C VAL A 212 -11.75 -9.47 -15.13
N VAL A 213 -11.49 -9.62 -13.83
CA VAL A 213 -11.88 -10.82 -13.09
C VAL A 213 -13.38 -10.75 -12.81
N THR A 214 -14.10 -11.86 -13.04
CA THR A 214 -15.53 -11.92 -12.73
C THR A 214 -15.71 -11.86 -11.21
N PRO A 215 -16.57 -10.97 -10.66
CA PRO A 215 -16.79 -10.91 -9.22
C PRO A 215 -17.56 -12.15 -8.75
N THR A 216 -17.11 -12.77 -7.66
CA THR A 216 -17.86 -13.82 -6.95
C THR A 216 -18.87 -13.23 -5.96
N VAL A 217 -18.66 -11.98 -5.54
CA VAL A 217 -19.55 -11.24 -4.66
C VAL A 217 -19.70 -9.78 -5.12
N GLY A 218 -20.85 -9.17 -4.85
CA GLY A 218 -21.08 -7.77 -5.21
C GLY A 218 -20.95 -7.51 -6.71
N SER A 219 -20.40 -6.36 -7.09
CA SER A 219 -20.15 -6.01 -8.49
C SER A 219 -18.87 -5.21 -8.63
N ASN A 220 -18.13 -5.45 -9.71
CA ASN A 220 -16.97 -4.65 -10.11
C ASN A 220 -17.43 -3.44 -10.93
N GLN A 221 -16.68 -2.34 -10.84
CA GLN A 221 -16.87 -1.15 -11.66
C GLN A 221 -15.87 -1.18 -12.81
N VAL A 222 -16.33 -1.53 -14.02
CA VAL A 222 -15.50 -1.51 -15.24
C VAL A 222 -15.78 -0.22 -15.99
N THR A 223 -14.83 0.71 -15.98
CA THR A 223 -15.05 2.06 -16.50
C THR A 223 -13.76 2.74 -16.93
N THR A 224 -13.87 3.89 -17.60
CA THR A 224 -12.75 4.81 -17.72
C THR A 224 -12.57 5.55 -16.39
N ILE A 225 -11.59 5.11 -15.61
CA ILE A 225 -11.13 5.79 -14.40
C ILE A 225 -10.27 6.99 -14.81
N THR A 226 -10.55 8.16 -14.24
CA THR A 226 -9.73 9.37 -14.35
C THR A 226 -9.25 9.73 -12.95
N PHE A 227 -7.97 10.04 -12.81
CA PHE A 227 -7.42 10.55 -11.56
C PHE A 227 -7.16 12.05 -11.62
N LEU A 228 -7.16 12.68 -10.45
CA LEU A 228 -6.79 14.06 -10.22
C LEU A 228 -5.52 14.11 -9.37
N ALA A 229 -4.70 15.13 -9.61
CA ALA A 229 -3.64 15.50 -8.69
C ALA A 229 -4.24 16.19 -7.47
N GLY A 230 -3.83 15.76 -6.28
CA GLY A 230 -4.21 16.34 -5.01
C GLY A 230 -3.02 16.46 -4.06
N ALA A 231 -3.30 16.79 -2.81
CA ALA A 231 -2.32 17.08 -1.78
C ALA A 231 -1.21 16.02 -1.65
N LEU A 232 -1.57 14.74 -1.59
CA LEU A 232 -0.64 13.64 -1.28
C LEU A 232 -0.29 12.77 -2.49
N GLY A 233 -0.68 13.15 -3.70
CA GLY A 233 -0.36 12.38 -4.90
C GLY A 233 -1.32 12.57 -6.06
N ASN A 234 -1.20 11.67 -7.05
CA ASN A 234 -1.89 11.79 -8.35
C ASN A 234 -3.09 10.85 -8.51
N TYR A 235 -3.50 10.17 -7.44
CA TYR A 235 -4.51 9.10 -7.50
C TYR A 235 -5.82 9.46 -6.79
N TYR A 236 -6.15 10.75 -6.72
CA TYR A 236 -7.45 11.18 -6.22
C TYR A 236 -8.53 10.97 -7.27
N LEU A 237 -9.74 10.64 -6.82
CA LEU A 237 -10.92 10.48 -7.63
C LEU A 237 -11.65 11.83 -7.80
N PRO A 238 -12.24 12.11 -8.97
CA PRO A 238 -13.25 13.15 -9.09
C PRO A 238 -14.46 12.85 -8.17
N THR A 239 -15.07 13.88 -7.57
CA THR A 239 -16.22 13.71 -6.66
C THR A 239 -17.42 13.00 -7.30
N ASN A 240 -17.54 13.02 -8.63
CA ASN A 240 -18.57 12.31 -9.38
C ASN A 240 -18.10 10.95 -9.95
N SER A 241 -16.98 10.42 -9.45
CA SER A 241 -16.45 9.12 -9.88
C SER A 241 -17.46 8.02 -9.58
N VAL A 242 -17.59 7.07 -10.51
CA VAL A 242 -18.42 5.88 -10.32
C VAL A 242 -17.85 4.89 -9.29
N LEU A 243 -16.68 5.18 -8.75
CA LEU A 243 -16.03 4.39 -7.70
C LEU A 243 -16.40 4.88 -6.29
N VAL A 244 -16.97 6.08 -6.18
CA VAL A 244 -17.40 6.67 -4.91
C VAL A 244 -18.65 5.96 -4.39
N ASP A 245 -18.68 5.61 -3.11
CA ASP A 245 -19.75 4.86 -2.44
C ASP A 245 -20.08 3.51 -3.11
N LYS A 246 -19.09 2.81 -3.67
CA LYS A 246 -19.28 1.51 -4.35
C LYS A 246 -18.50 0.34 -3.76
N GLY A 247 -17.73 0.55 -2.70
CA GLY A 247 -16.92 -0.45 -2.04
C GLY A 247 -17.71 -1.50 -1.26
N SER A 248 -16.99 -2.40 -0.61
CA SER A 248 -17.52 -3.63 -0.04
C SER A 248 -18.27 -3.43 1.27
N VAL A 249 -17.95 -2.38 2.04
CA VAL A 249 -18.58 -2.08 3.33
C VAL A 249 -19.48 -0.85 3.26
N THR A 250 -20.63 -0.90 3.92
CA THR A 250 -21.63 0.19 3.92
C THR A 250 -21.32 1.32 4.90
N ASN A 251 -20.33 1.13 5.77
CA ASN A 251 -19.85 2.12 6.71
C ASN A 251 -18.32 1.99 6.79
N ALA A 252 -17.61 2.94 6.19
CA ALA A 252 -16.16 2.93 6.09
C ALA A 252 -15.45 3.05 7.45
N SER A 253 -16.10 3.63 8.45
CA SER A 253 -15.61 3.73 9.83
C SER A 253 -15.36 2.34 10.44
N THR A 254 -16.12 1.32 10.02
CA THR A 254 -15.95 -0.06 10.50
C THR A 254 -14.67 -0.73 10.03
N VAL A 255 -13.98 -0.14 9.05
CA VAL A 255 -12.71 -0.63 8.49
C VAL A 255 -11.60 0.42 8.56
N GLY A 256 -11.76 1.46 9.39
CA GLY A 256 -10.68 2.39 9.74
C GLY A 256 -10.51 3.59 8.81
N PHE A 257 -11.51 3.95 8.00
CA PHE A 257 -11.39 5.01 6.99
C PHE A 257 -11.98 6.36 7.43
N SER A 258 -12.30 6.57 8.71
CA SER A 258 -12.95 7.81 9.16
C SER A 258 -12.18 9.10 8.87
N PHE A 259 -10.84 9.02 8.78
CA PHE A 259 -9.98 10.19 8.49
C PHE A 259 -9.37 10.15 7.09
N PHE A 260 -9.84 9.25 6.25
CA PHE A 260 -9.33 9.04 4.90
C PHE A 260 -10.31 9.60 3.86
N THR A 261 -9.79 9.86 2.67
CA THR A 261 -10.52 10.42 1.54
C THR A 261 -9.97 9.86 0.24
N THR A 262 -10.82 9.76 -0.78
CA THR A 262 -10.38 9.52 -2.15
C THR A 262 -10.37 10.79 -2.99
N ASP A 263 -10.93 11.91 -2.52
CA ASP A 263 -11.16 13.09 -3.36
C ASP A 263 -10.25 14.28 -3.04
N THR A 264 -10.14 15.20 -3.99
CA THR A 264 -9.25 16.36 -3.84
C THR A 264 -9.78 17.41 -2.86
N ASN A 265 -11.08 17.39 -2.53
CA ASN A 265 -11.68 18.39 -1.65
C ASN A 265 -11.49 18.05 -0.16
N GLN A 266 -10.90 16.88 0.13
CA GLN A 266 -10.58 16.38 1.48
C GLN A 266 -11.81 16.01 2.31
N VAL A 267 -12.95 15.73 1.68
CA VAL A 267 -14.10 15.16 2.38
C VAL A 267 -13.74 13.77 2.86
N ARG A 268 -13.81 13.60 4.18
CA ARG A 268 -13.56 12.33 4.85
C ARG A 268 -14.67 11.33 4.56
N GLU A 269 -14.29 10.07 4.44
CA GLU A 269 -15.22 8.96 4.23
C GLU A 269 -16.20 8.81 5.41
N THR A 270 -15.69 8.85 6.65
CA THR A 270 -16.51 8.73 7.87
C THR A 270 -17.43 7.49 7.84
N THR A 271 -18.75 7.70 7.83
CA THR A 271 -19.76 6.64 7.85
C THR A 271 -20.41 6.36 6.49
N THR A 272 -19.87 6.91 5.40
CA THR A 272 -20.36 6.60 4.05
C THR A 272 -20.02 5.17 3.65
N ARG A 273 -20.56 4.72 2.53
CA ARG A 273 -20.16 3.43 1.97
C ARG A 273 -18.75 3.62 1.43
N LEU A 274 -17.84 2.71 1.77
CA LEU A 274 -16.44 2.83 1.38
C LEU A 274 -16.29 3.07 -0.13
N ASP A 275 -15.43 4.00 -0.51
CA ASP A 275 -15.01 4.18 -1.90
C ASP A 275 -14.13 3.02 -2.39
N ILE A 276 -14.18 2.72 -3.69
CA ILE A 276 -13.28 1.71 -4.28
C ILE A 276 -11.91 2.34 -4.55
N GLY A 277 -10.85 1.79 -3.94
CA GLY A 277 -9.47 2.08 -4.29
C GLY A 277 -8.58 2.57 -3.14
N PHE A 278 -7.47 3.19 -3.53
CA PHE A 278 -6.49 3.77 -2.62
C PHE A 278 -7.03 5.07 -2.00
N HIS A 279 -7.02 5.15 -0.67
CA HIS A 279 -7.39 6.38 0.03
C HIS A 279 -6.16 7.08 0.58
N SER A 280 -6.16 8.40 0.49
CA SER A 280 -5.20 9.26 1.16
C SER A 280 -5.78 9.71 2.50
N VAL A 281 -4.94 10.03 3.49
CA VAL A 281 -5.44 10.71 4.70
C VAL A 281 -5.93 12.11 4.31
N ALA A 282 -7.03 12.54 4.92
CA ALA A 282 -7.54 13.89 4.73
C ALA A 282 -6.56 14.91 5.31
N THR A 283 -6.24 15.92 4.52
CA THR A 283 -5.29 16.98 4.86
C THR A 283 -6.00 18.26 5.29
N ALA A 284 -5.26 19.18 5.91
CA ALA A 284 -5.81 20.44 6.44
C ALA A 284 -6.51 21.31 5.36
N SER A 285 -6.20 21.11 4.09
CA SER A 285 -6.93 21.69 2.95
C SER A 285 -6.57 20.94 1.66
N ALA A 286 -7.34 21.13 0.58
CA ALA A 286 -7.09 20.54 -0.73
C ALA A 286 -5.66 20.71 -1.31
N THR A 287 -4.88 21.67 -0.78
CA THR A 287 -3.50 21.96 -1.22
C THR A 287 -2.44 21.71 -0.15
N SER A 288 -2.85 21.31 1.06
CA SER A 288 -1.94 21.06 2.17
C SER A 288 -1.40 19.64 2.11
N VAL A 289 -0.09 19.47 2.23
CA VAL A 289 0.51 18.12 2.42
C VAL A 289 0.47 17.65 3.88
N VAL A 290 -0.04 18.49 4.78
CA VAL A 290 -0.12 18.21 6.23
C VAL A 290 -1.49 17.58 6.53
N PRO A 291 -1.54 16.39 7.15
CA PRO A 291 -2.78 15.78 7.62
C PRO A 291 -3.59 16.74 8.50
N LEU A 292 -4.90 16.56 8.53
CA LEU A 292 -5.77 17.39 9.35
C LEU A 292 -5.56 17.07 10.85
N ASP A 293 -5.38 18.13 11.62
CA ASP A 293 -5.39 18.21 13.08
C ASP A 293 -6.56 19.14 13.41
N SER A 294 -7.67 18.56 13.87
CA SER A 294 -8.96 19.25 13.99
C SER A 294 -9.04 20.15 15.22
N ASP A 295 -8.34 19.82 16.30
CA ASP A 295 -8.35 20.60 17.54
C ASP A 295 -7.11 21.50 17.73
N GLY A 296 -6.10 21.34 16.87
CA GLY A 296 -4.91 22.17 16.78
C GLY A 296 -3.85 21.83 17.82
N ASP A 297 -3.90 20.65 18.43
CA ASP A 297 -3.00 20.27 19.50
C ASP A 297 -1.67 19.66 19.07
N SER A 298 -1.41 19.67 17.76
CA SER A 298 -0.19 19.19 17.11
C SER A 298 -0.08 17.67 16.97
N LEU A 299 -1.15 16.92 17.27
CA LEU A 299 -1.31 15.53 16.84
C LEU A 299 -2.39 15.45 15.76
N PHE A 300 -2.16 14.67 14.71
CA PHE A 300 -3.13 14.55 13.61
C PHE A 300 -4.24 13.58 13.96
N ASP A 301 -5.48 13.85 13.56
CA ASP A 301 -6.65 13.05 13.95
C ASP A 301 -6.48 11.53 13.72
N TYR A 302 -5.87 11.14 12.60
CA TYR A 302 -5.65 9.72 12.26
C TYR A 302 -4.60 9.01 13.14
N LEU A 303 -3.77 9.77 13.85
CA LEU A 303 -2.82 9.27 14.85
C LEU A 303 -3.43 9.23 16.25
N GLU A 304 -4.47 10.01 16.49
CA GLU A 304 -5.21 10.05 17.75
C GLU A 304 -6.19 8.90 17.85
N ASP A 305 -6.95 8.65 16.78
CA ASP A 305 -7.80 7.49 16.57
C ASP A 305 -7.08 6.50 15.66
N VAL A 306 -6.20 5.71 16.29
CA VAL A 306 -5.27 4.79 15.62
C VAL A 306 -5.99 3.70 14.84
N ASN A 307 -7.19 3.31 15.29
CA ASN A 307 -7.99 2.31 14.59
C ASN A 307 -8.86 2.90 13.47
N GLY A 308 -8.99 4.22 13.42
CA GLY A 308 -9.67 4.98 12.36
C GLY A 308 -11.20 4.84 12.40
N SER A 309 -11.78 4.53 13.57
CA SER A 309 -13.21 4.27 13.73
C SER A 309 -14.08 5.53 13.71
N GLY A 310 -13.47 6.70 13.86
CA GLY A 310 -14.15 7.98 14.09
C GLY A 310 -14.70 8.12 15.52
N THR A 311 -14.27 7.27 16.45
CA THR A 311 -14.69 7.29 17.85
C THR A 311 -13.50 7.09 18.76
N VAL A 312 -13.44 7.82 19.87
CA VAL A 312 -12.33 7.73 20.82
C VAL A 312 -12.46 6.45 21.63
N ASP A 313 -11.53 5.50 21.42
CA ASP A 313 -11.46 4.25 22.15
C ASP A 313 -10.49 4.29 23.35
N THR A 314 -10.48 3.22 24.13
CA THR A 314 -9.55 3.10 25.26
C THR A 314 -8.11 3.05 24.77
N GLY A 315 -7.32 4.06 25.14
CA GLY A 315 -5.90 4.17 24.76
C GLY A 315 -5.62 5.15 23.63
N GLU A 316 -6.66 5.80 23.09
CA GLU A 316 -6.60 6.85 22.07
C GLU A 316 -6.75 8.25 22.71
N THR A 317 -6.42 9.30 21.96
CA THR A 317 -6.72 10.71 22.32
C THR A 317 -7.92 11.21 21.53
N ASP A 318 -8.58 12.28 22.01
CA ASP A 318 -9.80 12.78 21.38
C ASP A 318 -9.44 13.86 20.35
N PHE A 319 -9.57 13.51 19.07
CA PHE A 319 -9.28 14.37 17.92
C PHE A 319 -10.14 15.65 17.80
N ASN A 320 -11.04 15.91 18.74
CA ASN A 320 -11.80 17.17 18.82
C ASN A 320 -11.50 17.97 20.10
N VAL A 321 -10.56 17.52 20.92
CA VAL A 321 -10.27 18.10 22.24
C VAL A 321 -8.77 18.17 22.45
N TYR A 322 -8.24 19.40 22.46
CA TYR A 322 -6.83 19.71 22.69
C TYR A 322 -6.26 19.03 23.97
N ASN A 323 -5.77 17.81 23.84
CA ASN A 323 -5.43 16.93 24.97
C ASN A 323 -4.33 15.91 24.68
N SER A 324 -3.75 15.91 23.48
CA SER A 324 -2.64 15.05 23.14
C SER A 324 -1.49 15.29 24.11
N THR A 325 -0.85 14.19 24.53
CA THR A 325 0.13 14.17 25.64
C THR A 325 1.37 15.04 25.36
N TYR A 326 1.51 15.58 24.14
CA TYR A 326 2.58 16.48 23.72
C TYR A 326 2.09 17.85 23.20
N GLY A 327 0.78 18.10 23.20
CA GLY A 327 0.21 19.41 22.89
C GLY A 327 0.70 20.44 23.90
N ILE A 328 1.18 21.59 23.41
CA ILE A 328 1.57 22.73 24.24
C ILE A 328 0.32 23.20 24.96
N GLY A 329 0.07 22.64 26.15
CA GLY A 329 -1.17 22.84 26.91
C GLY A 329 -1.53 24.31 26.94
N SER A 330 -2.64 24.69 26.29
CA SER A 330 -3.06 26.08 26.05
C SER A 330 -1.97 26.95 25.42
N GLY A 331 -2.17 27.39 24.16
CA GLY A 331 -1.19 28.24 23.45
C GLY A 331 -0.60 29.36 24.32
N PRO A 332 0.65 29.78 24.08
CA PRO A 332 1.32 30.74 24.95
C PRO A 332 0.43 31.97 25.13
N GLY A 333 -0.08 32.16 26.35
CA GLY A 333 -0.78 33.36 26.71
C GLY A 333 0.08 34.56 26.29
N LEU A 334 -0.53 35.53 25.59
CA LEU A 334 0.13 36.75 25.15
C LEU A 334 1.02 37.30 26.27
N VAL A 335 2.34 37.11 26.17
CA VAL A 335 3.29 37.68 27.12
C VAL A 335 3.48 39.14 26.74
N THR A 336 2.65 40.01 27.31
CA THR A 336 2.87 41.45 27.25
C THR A 336 4.09 41.80 28.10
N PHE A 337 5.25 41.97 27.45
CA PHE A 337 6.37 42.66 28.09
C PHE A 337 5.97 44.11 28.28
N THR A 338 5.54 44.47 29.49
CA THR A 338 5.50 45.88 29.87
C THR A 338 6.97 46.27 30.10
N PRO A 339 7.57 47.19 29.32
CA PRO A 339 8.93 47.61 29.58
C PRO A 339 8.98 48.24 30.97
N LEU A 340 9.88 47.78 31.83
CA LEU A 340 10.23 48.49 33.05
C LEU A 340 10.82 49.86 32.64
N LYS A 341 10.29 50.92 33.23
CA LYS A 341 10.80 52.30 33.11
C LYS A 341 12.25 52.40 33.58
#